data_AF-A0AAW7FWV7-F1
#
_entry.id   AF-A0AAW7FWV7-F1
#
_cell.length_a   1.000
_cell.length_b   1.000
_cell.length_c   1.000
_cell.angle_alpha   90.00
_cell.angle_beta   90.00
_cell.angle_gamma   90.00
#
_symmetry.space_group_name_H-M   'P 1'
#
loop_
_entity.id
_entity.type
_entity.pdbx_description
1 polymer ?
#
loop_
_entity_poly.entity_id
_entity_poly.type
_entity_poly.pdbx_seq_one_letter_code
_entity_poly.pdbx_strand_id
1 'polypeptide(L)'
;MAISAYVGIPGSGKSYEVVASVIIPACIAGRRIVSNIYGLATQSIYDYCVDIKKADRESLGEILLVQNEDVQNENFFPYKTDSGIADDTFCRPGDLICIDEAWRIWENDKGIPANHRSFIAEHRHFADEKTGVTCDLVVMNQSVANLPRFIKDRVETTYRMSKHVALGLHNRYRVDVFTGIKLFKSNLTNSYQNKYDKAIFPLYKSHENGQGRELVTDKRQNIFSSKMLWFKAAGLLILAVIAIFYLFWFFTSNGSSEPEQQTKDLPAANNSASFVPAAPAKPVVSDKWRLAGRLKRDGQAWVVVADTSGRLRIEPASQFSFDGMMMTGEIDGETVTVYSGAIR
;
A
#
# COMPACT_ATOMS: atom_id res chain seq x y z
N MET A 1 18.74 4.47 16.00
CA MET A 1 20.01 4.27 15.27
C MET A 1 19.58 3.91 13.87
N ALA A 2 19.64 4.82 12.89
CA ALA A 2 18.93 4.59 11.63
C ALA A 2 19.86 4.44 10.45
N ILE A 3 20.31 3.21 10.23
CA ILE A 3 20.60 2.80 8.86
C ILE A 3 19.26 2.71 8.12
N SER A 4 19.19 3.32 6.95
CA SER A 4 18.05 3.17 6.04
C SER A 4 18.38 2.15 4.95
N ALA A 5 17.58 1.09 4.85
CA ALA A 5 17.75 0.08 3.82
C ALA A 5 16.78 0.30 2.66
N TYR A 6 17.28 0.36 1.43
CA TYR A 6 16.48 0.46 0.21
C TYR A 6 16.57 -0.86 -0.57
N VAL A 7 15.46 -1.59 -0.67
CA VAL A 7 15.44 -2.96 -1.20
C VAL A 7 14.40 -3.20 -2.29
N GLY A 8 14.58 -4.23 -3.10
CA GLY A 8 13.71 -4.55 -4.23
C GLY A 8 14.47 -5.20 -5.38
N ILE A 9 13.75 -5.93 -6.23
CA ILE A 9 14.35 -6.64 -7.38
C ILE A 9 15.08 -5.69 -8.36
N PRO A 10 15.98 -6.20 -9.21
CA PRO A 10 16.59 -5.40 -10.27
C PRO A 10 15.58 -4.59 -11.08
N GLY A 11 15.92 -3.33 -11.35
CA GLY A 11 15.07 -2.36 -12.03
C GLY A 11 13.87 -1.85 -11.21
N SER A 12 13.66 -2.26 -9.95
CA SER A 12 12.47 -1.84 -9.17
C SER A 12 12.39 -0.35 -8.84
N GLY A 13 13.41 0.44 -9.20
CA GLY A 13 13.48 1.86 -8.93
C GLY A 13 14.22 2.22 -7.64
N LYS A 14 15.06 1.33 -7.09
CA LYS A 14 15.83 1.62 -5.86
C LYS A 14 16.77 2.81 -6.00
N SER A 15 17.64 2.78 -7.02
CA SER A 15 18.60 3.86 -7.27
C SER A 15 17.88 5.15 -7.66
N TYR A 16 16.79 5.05 -8.42
CA TYR A 16 15.91 6.19 -8.68
C TYR A 16 15.42 6.82 -7.38
N GLU A 17 14.86 6.03 -6.46
CA GLU A 17 14.28 6.52 -5.21
C GLU A 17 15.33 7.16 -4.31
N VAL A 18 16.52 6.55 -4.20
CA VAL A 18 17.62 7.13 -3.42
C VAL A 18 18.11 8.44 -4.04
N VAL A 19 18.26 8.51 -5.36
CA VAL A 19 18.62 9.77 -6.03
C VAL A 19 17.56 10.85 -5.79
N ALA A 20 16.28 10.51 -6.00
CA ALA A 20 15.16 11.44 -5.93
C ALA A 20 14.85 11.93 -4.51
N SER A 21 14.83 11.02 -3.54
CA SER A 21 14.31 11.27 -2.19
C SER A 21 15.40 11.42 -1.13
N VAL A 22 16.66 11.10 -1.45
CA VAL A 22 17.79 11.18 -0.51
C VAL A 22 18.88 12.12 -1.01
N ILE A 23 19.49 11.82 -2.16
CA ILE A 23 20.66 12.57 -2.66
C ILE A 23 20.30 14.00 -3.04
N ILE A 24 19.25 14.19 -3.86
CA ILE A 24 18.85 15.53 -4.31
C ILE A 24 18.45 16.42 -3.13
N PRO A 25 17.57 16.00 -2.20
CA PRO A 25 17.25 16.81 -1.02
C PRO A 25 18.46 17.13 -0.15
N ALA A 26 19.37 16.18 0.08
CA ALA A 26 20.58 16.41 0.87
C ALA A 26 21.54 17.39 0.18
N CYS A 27 21.66 17.33 -1.15
CA CYS A 27 22.49 18.24 -1.92
C CYS A 27 21.94 19.66 -1.83
N ILE A 28 20.63 19.83 -1.96
CA ILE A 28 19.96 21.14 -1.77
C ILE A 28 20.17 21.67 -0.35
N ALA A 29 20.23 20.78 0.65
CA ALA A 29 20.47 21.14 2.04
C ALA A 29 21.95 21.47 2.37
N GLY A 30 22.85 21.52 1.38
CA GLY A 30 24.26 21.83 1.60
C GLY A 30 25.07 20.68 2.19
N ARG A 31 24.53 19.46 2.24
CA ARG A 31 25.17 18.32 2.89
C ARG A 31 26.13 17.61 1.94
N ARG A 32 27.31 17.26 2.44
CA ARG A 32 28.27 16.42 1.73
C ARG A 32 27.76 14.99 1.61
N ILE A 33 27.79 14.45 0.40
CA ILE A 33 27.23 13.15 0.02
C ILE A 33 28.33 12.30 -0.58
N VAL A 34 28.47 11.09 -0.07
CA VAL A 34 29.42 10.09 -0.59
C VAL A 34 28.62 8.88 -1.09
N SER A 35 28.83 8.46 -2.33
CA SER A 35 28.09 7.34 -2.89
C SER A 35 28.85 6.55 -3.94
N ASN A 36 28.64 5.23 -3.98
CA ASN A 36 29.08 4.34 -5.06
C ASN A 36 27.95 4.01 -6.06
N ILE A 37 26.83 4.73 -6.06
CA ILE A 37 25.76 4.52 -7.05
C ILE A 37 26.35 4.70 -8.45
N TYR A 38 26.26 3.66 -9.27
CA TYR A 38 26.90 3.64 -10.58
C TYR A 38 26.38 4.75 -11.50
N GLY A 39 27.33 5.44 -12.15
CA GLY A 39 27.06 6.47 -13.13
C GLY A 39 26.29 7.68 -12.60
N LEU A 40 26.38 7.95 -11.29
CA LEU A 40 25.86 9.19 -10.70
C LEU A 40 26.51 10.40 -11.39
N ALA A 41 25.70 11.22 -12.04
CA ALA A 41 26.17 12.35 -12.85
C ALA A 41 26.11 13.64 -12.02
N THR A 42 27.15 13.88 -11.21
CA THR A 42 27.23 15.00 -10.26
C THR A 42 26.86 16.35 -10.88
N GLN A 43 27.43 16.69 -12.04
CA GLN A 43 27.13 17.98 -12.69
C GLN A 43 25.65 18.09 -13.08
N SER A 44 25.09 17.04 -13.66
CA SER A 44 23.66 16.99 -14.01
C SER A 44 22.77 17.10 -12.78
N ILE A 45 23.20 16.57 -11.63
CA ILE A 45 22.45 16.71 -10.37
C ILE A 45 22.46 18.17 -9.90
N TYR A 46 23.62 18.85 -9.93
CA TYR A 46 23.70 20.26 -9.59
C TYR A 46 22.83 21.12 -10.52
N ASP A 47 22.89 20.88 -11.82
CA ASP A 47 22.08 21.60 -12.79
C ASP A 47 20.58 21.29 -12.59
N TYR A 48 20.20 20.06 -12.26
CA TYR A 48 18.83 19.72 -11.87
C TYR A 48 18.39 20.46 -10.60
N CYS A 49 19.26 20.56 -9.58
CA CYS A 49 18.96 21.29 -8.35
C CYS A 49 18.72 22.79 -8.62
N VAL A 50 19.53 23.41 -9.47
CA VAL A 50 19.40 24.84 -9.81
C VAL A 50 18.24 25.08 -10.78
N ASP A 51 18.21 24.38 -11.90
CA ASP A 51 17.29 24.67 -13.00
C ASP A 51 15.88 24.17 -12.74
N ILE A 52 15.73 23.00 -12.13
CA ILE A 52 14.42 22.37 -11.88
C ILE A 52 13.95 22.65 -10.45
N LYS A 53 14.82 22.49 -9.45
CA LYS A 53 14.45 22.69 -8.04
C LYS A 53 14.62 24.13 -7.53
N LYS A 54 15.23 25.02 -8.33
CA LYS A 54 15.44 26.44 -7.99
C LYS A 54 16.25 26.64 -6.70
N ALA A 55 17.17 25.72 -6.42
CA ALA A 55 18.12 25.85 -5.33
C ALA A 55 19.23 26.85 -5.67
N ASP A 56 19.81 27.46 -4.64
CA ASP A 56 21.00 28.29 -4.79
C ASP A 56 22.22 27.40 -5.06
N ARG A 57 23.04 27.77 -6.06
CA ARG A 57 24.19 26.98 -6.50
C ARG A 57 25.31 27.00 -5.47
N GLU A 58 25.50 28.11 -4.78
CA GLU A 58 26.58 28.28 -3.79
C GLU A 58 26.29 27.52 -2.48
N SER A 59 25.02 27.23 -2.21
CA SER A 59 24.60 26.48 -1.02
C SER A 59 24.52 24.97 -1.24
N LEU A 60 24.84 24.46 -2.44
CA LEU A 60 24.73 23.02 -2.72
C LEU A 60 25.84 22.23 -2.01
N GLY A 61 25.46 21.07 -1.50
CA GLY A 61 26.36 20.11 -0.89
C GLY A 61 27.21 19.37 -1.92
N GLU A 62 28.44 19.07 -1.55
CA GLU A 62 29.39 18.33 -2.38
C GLU A 62 28.95 16.87 -2.58
N ILE A 63 28.95 16.38 -3.82
CA ILE A 63 28.68 14.98 -4.16
C ILE A 63 29.96 14.29 -4.65
N LEU A 64 30.38 13.27 -3.91
CA LEU A 64 31.56 12.46 -4.21
C LEU A 64 31.15 11.06 -4.67
N LEU A 65 31.51 10.74 -5.91
CA LEU A 65 31.36 9.40 -6.48
C LEU A 65 32.61 8.57 -6.16
N VAL A 66 32.42 7.41 -5.55
CA VAL A 66 33.49 6.47 -5.16
C VAL A 66 33.26 5.10 -5.79
N GLN A 67 34.32 4.30 -5.93
CA GLN A 67 34.24 2.91 -6.36
C GLN A 67 34.02 1.96 -5.18
N ASN A 68 33.67 0.70 -5.46
CA ASN A 68 33.48 -0.29 -4.40
C ASN A 68 34.78 -0.55 -3.62
N GLU A 69 35.91 -0.53 -4.32
CA GLU A 69 37.25 -0.73 -3.75
C GLU A 69 37.62 0.41 -2.80
N ASP A 70 37.18 1.64 -3.09
CA ASP A 70 37.36 2.78 -2.19
C ASP A 70 36.55 2.56 -0.89
N VAL A 71 35.29 2.13 -1.01
CA VAL A 71 34.42 1.85 0.14
C VAL A 71 34.94 0.68 0.99
N GLN A 72 35.64 -0.28 0.39
CA GLN A 72 36.24 -1.42 1.08
C GLN A 72 37.51 -1.05 1.87
N ASN A 73 38.10 0.11 1.62
CA ASN A 73 39.27 0.58 2.36
C ASN A 73 38.94 0.74 3.85
N GLU A 74 39.78 0.20 4.73
CA GLU A 74 39.56 0.19 6.18
C GLU A 74 39.35 1.59 6.78
N ASN A 75 39.96 2.63 6.20
CA ASN A 75 39.84 4.02 6.64
C ASN A 75 38.81 4.83 5.82
N PHE A 76 37.88 4.16 5.14
CA PHE A 76 36.85 4.85 4.37
C PHE A 76 35.87 5.63 5.27
N PHE A 77 35.47 5.04 6.40
CA PHE A 77 34.50 5.62 7.34
C PHE A 77 35.18 6.26 8.56
N PRO A 78 34.60 7.32 9.17
CA PRO A 78 35.02 7.80 10.47
C PRO A 78 34.93 6.70 11.53
N TYR A 79 35.95 6.55 12.36
CA TYR A 79 35.94 5.64 13.49
C TYR A 79 36.52 6.34 14.73
N LYS A 80 36.22 5.78 15.91
CA LYS A 80 36.77 6.29 17.17
C LYS A 80 38.09 5.63 17.50
N THR A 81 39.02 6.43 17.99
CA THR A 81 40.30 6.06 18.61
C THR A 81 40.26 6.45 20.08
N ASP A 82 41.26 6.03 20.86
CA ASP A 82 41.40 6.44 22.26
C ASP A 82 41.52 7.97 22.43
N SER A 83 41.97 8.68 21.38
CA SER A 83 42.18 10.13 21.35
C SER A 83 41.04 10.93 20.72
N GLY A 84 39.98 10.30 20.22
CA GLY A 84 38.87 11.00 19.55
C GLY A 84 38.47 10.36 18.21
N ILE A 85 37.91 11.15 17.29
CA ILE A 85 37.61 10.70 15.93
C ILE A 85 38.91 10.65 15.13
N ALA A 86 39.09 9.61 14.31
CA ALA A 86 40.27 9.49 13.44
C ALA A 86 40.28 10.57 12.34
N ASP A 87 41.41 11.25 12.20
CA ASP A 87 41.61 12.34 11.23
C ASP A 87 41.95 11.84 9.81
N ASP A 88 42.33 10.57 9.66
CA ASP A 88 42.82 9.95 8.44
C ASP A 88 41.74 9.16 7.68
N THR A 89 40.50 9.65 7.70
CA THR A 89 39.36 8.98 7.07
C THR A 89 38.82 9.73 5.85
N PHE A 90 38.33 8.98 4.84
CA PHE A 90 37.82 9.58 3.60
C PHE A 90 36.47 10.29 3.81
N CYS A 91 35.52 9.57 4.42
CA CYS A 91 34.26 10.13 4.86
C CYS A 91 34.50 10.96 6.13
N ARG A 92 33.70 11.99 6.32
CA ARG A 92 33.83 12.97 7.40
C ARG A 92 32.58 12.93 8.29
N PRO A 93 32.69 13.38 9.55
CA PRO A 93 31.51 13.64 10.38
C PRO A 93 30.47 14.49 9.63
N GLY A 94 29.19 14.12 9.75
CA GLY A 94 28.06 14.76 9.05
C GLY A 94 27.78 14.30 7.61
N ASP A 95 28.64 13.48 7.00
CA ASP A 95 28.38 12.97 5.64
C ASP A 95 27.07 12.17 5.55
N LEU A 96 26.39 12.28 4.40
CA LEU A 96 25.39 11.31 3.97
C LEU A 96 26.07 10.26 3.09
N ILE A 97 26.07 9.00 3.54
CA ILE A 97 26.78 7.93 2.84
C ILE A 97 25.76 6.95 2.25
N CYS A 98 25.73 6.84 0.91
CA CYS A 98 24.79 6.01 0.15
C CYS A 98 25.53 4.88 -0.57
N ILE A 99 25.40 3.65 -0.07
CA ILE A 99 26.08 2.46 -0.59
C ILE A 99 25.11 1.58 -1.41
N ASP A 100 25.30 1.53 -2.72
CA ASP A 100 24.63 0.61 -3.64
C ASP A 100 25.30 -0.77 -3.64
N GLU A 101 24.47 -1.79 -3.86
CA GLU A 101 24.83 -3.21 -3.78
C GLU A 101 25.76 -3.52 -2.59
N ALA A 102 25.38 -3.07 -1.39
CA ALA A 102 26.16 -3.16 -0.16
C ALA A 102 26.68 -4.57 0.18
N TRP A 103 26.07 -5.64 -0.35
CA TRP A 103 26.60 -7.01 -0.23
C TRP A 103 27.96 -7.21 -0.93
N ARG A 104 28.30 -6.37 -1.93
CA ARG A 104 29.62 -6.37 -2.59
C ARG A 104 30.71 -5.78 -1.71
N ILE A 105 30.35 -4.89 -0.80
CA ILE A 105 31.27 -4.29 0.17
C ILE A 105 31.40 -5.21 1.37
N TRP A 106 30.27 -5.67 1.90
CA TRP A 106 30.20 -6.51 3.08
C TRP A 106 29.48 -7.82 2.77
N GLU A 107 30.23 -8.85 2.39
CA GLU A 107 29.66 -10.16 2.03
C GLU A 107 29.01 -10.86 3.22
N ASN A 108 29.62 -10.74 4.40
CA ASN A 108 29.18 -11.35 5.64
C ASN A 108 29.77 -10.60 6.85
N ASP A 109 29.33 -10.93 8.06
CA ASP A 109 29.81 -10.27 9.28
C ASP A 109 31.35 -10.33 9.42
N LYS A 110 32.00 -11.46 9.10
CA LYS A 110 33.46 -11.58 9.22
C LYS A 110 34.21 -10.69 8.23
N GLY A 111 33.59 -10.34 7.10
CA GLY A 111 34.15 -9.46 6.08
C GLY A 111 34.00 -7.96 6.39
N ILE A 112 33.46 -7.58 7.55
CA ILE A 112 33.35 -6.16 7.94
C ILE A 112 34.60 -5.75 8.73
N PRO A 113 35.44 -4.81 8.23
CA PRO A 113 36.60 -4.29 8.95
C PRO A 113 36.23 -3.69 10.31
N ALA A 114 37.19 -3.66 11.25
CA ALA A 114 36.96 -3.16 12.61
C ALA A 114 36.49 -1.70 12.61
N ASN A 115 37.13 -0.85 11.80
CA ASN A 115 36.78 0.57 11.65
C ASN A 115 35.37 0.76 11.09
N HIS A 116 34.97 -0.06 10.10
CA HIS A 116 33.61 -0.01 9.56
C HIS A 116 32.60 -0.46 10.61
N ARG A 117 32.93 -1.46 11.44
CA ARG A 117 32.06 -1.90 12.55
C ARG A 117 31.84 -0.79 13.58
N SER A 118 32.90 -0.06 13.92
CA SER A 118 32.83 1.12 14.79
C SER A 118 31.87 2.15 14.19
N PHE A 119 32.09 2.54 12.93
CA PHE A 119 31.21 3.48 12.22
C PHE A 119 29.75 3.01 12.18
N ILE A 120 29.48 1.80 11.68
CA ILE A 120 28.13 1.27 11.51
C ILE A 120 27.37 1.26 12.84
N ALA A 121 28.05 0.95 13.94
CA ALA A 121 27.47 0.97 15.28
C ALA A 121 27.21 2.39 15.81
N GLU A 122 28.05 3.35 15.45
CA GLU A 122 28.09 4.65 16.10
C GLU A 122 27.93 5.84 15.12
N HIS A 123 27.42 5.62 13.91
CA HIS A 123 27.36 6.63 12.83
C HIS A 123 26.76 7.97 13.28
N ARG A 124 25.76 7.96 14.18
CA ARG A 124 25.15 9.19 14.72
C ARG A 124 26.02 9.98 15.70
N HIS A 125 27.13 9.42 16.17
CA HIS A 125 28.09 10.13 17.02
C HIS A 125 29.11 10.95 16.21
N PHE A 126 29.17 10.75 14.88
CA PHE A 126 30.04 11.51 14.01
C PHE A 126 29.26 12.71 13.45
N ALA A 127 29.20 13.79 14.25
CA ALA A 127 28.57 15.05 13.88
C ALA A 127 29.59 16.02 13.30
N ASP A 128 29.23 16.69 12.20
CA ASP A 128 30.00 17.82 11.68
C ASP A 128 30.03 18.94 12.73
N GLU A 129 31.22 19.46 13.03
CA GLU A 129 31.43 20.42 14.13
C GLU A 129 30.70 21.75 13.90
N LYS A 130 30.49 22.14 12.64
CA LYS A 130 29.90 23.44 12.28
C LYS A 130 28.38 23.38 12.22
N THR A 131 27.85 22.33 11.60
CA THR A 131 26.41 22.18 11.33
C THR A 131 25.70 21.33 12.38
N GLY A 132 26.43 20.51 13.15
CA GLY A 132 25.87 19.55 14.10
C GLY A 132 25.14 18.37 13.44
N VAL A 133 25.14 18.29 12.11
CA VAL A 133 24.53 17.18 11.36
C VAL A 133 25.36 15.93 11.57
N THR A 134 24.72 14.83 11.94
CA THR A 134 25.36 13.52 12.15
C THR A 134 25.48 12.71 10.87
N CYS A 135 26.42 11.77 10.78
CA CYS A 135 26.45 10.87 9.64
C CYS A 135 25.17 10.02 9.51
N ASP A 136 24.74 9.79 8.28
CA ASP A 136 23.67 8.85 7.94
C ASP A 136 24.19 7.79 6.96
N LEU A 137 23.78 6.55 7.16
CA LEU A 137 24.13 5.43 6.29
C LEU A 137 22.87 4.90 5.59
N VAL A 138 22.88 4.99 4.27
CA VAL A 138 21.86 4.45 3.38
C VAL A 138 22.46 3.27 2.63
N VAL A 139 21.87 2.08 2.79
CA VAL A 139 22.31 0.87 2.09
C VAL A 139 21.25 0.42 1.11
N MET A 140 21.66 0.12 -0.12
CA MET A 140 20.77 -0.39 -1.16
C MET A 140 21.18 -1.81 -1.51
N ASN A 141 20.20 -2.69 -1.61
CA ASN A 141 20.41 -4.11 -1.93
C ASN A 141 19.17 -4.68 -2.66
N GLN A 142 19.26 -5.87 -3.24
CA GLN A 142 18.06 -6.52 -3.81
C GLN A 142 17.08 -6.99 -2.74
N SER A 143 17.61 -7.47 -1.61
CA SER A 143 16.85 -7.94 -0.45
C SER A 143 17.61 -7.61 0.83
N VAL A 144 16.88 -7.35 1.91
CA VAL A 144 17.46 -7.22 3.26
C VAL A 144 18.17 -8.50 3.69
N ALA A 145 17.74 -9.67 3.18
CA ALA A 145 18.34 -10.95 3.54
C ALA A 145 19.84 -11.03 3.19
N ASN A 146 20.24 -10.35 2.12
CA ASN A 146 21.61 -10.36 1.60
C ASN A 146 22.55 -9.41 2.35
N LEU A 147 22.02 -8.60 3.28
CA LEU A 147 22.87 -7.78 4.15
C LEU A 147 23.45 -8.64 5.28
N PRO A 148 24.70 -8.37 5.72
CA PRO A 148 25.26 -8.91 6.95
C PRO A 148 24.34 -8.70 8.16
N ARG A 149 24.35 -9.64 9.10
CA ARG A 149 23.52 -9.56 10.32
C ARG A 149 23.88 -8.33 11.14
N PHE A 150 25.16 -8.00 11.24
CA PHE A 150 25.62 -6.83 11.97
C PHE A 150 25.00 -5.51 11.46
N ILE A 151 24.81 -5.38 10.14
CA ILE A 151 24.14 -4.22 9.52
C ILE A 151 22.63 -4.31 9.73
N LYS A 152 22.03 -5.48 9.49
CA LYS A 152 20.58 -5.72 9.65
C LYS A 152 20.06 -5.32 11.02
N ASP A 153 20.79 -5.65 12.09
CA ASP A 153 20.38 -5.35 13.47
C ASP A 153 20.39 -3.85 13.79
N ARG A 154 20.92 -3.01 12.89
CA ARG A 154 21.00 -1.53 13.00
C ARG A 154 20.16 -0.80 11.94
N VAL A 155 19.43 -1.54 11.11
CA VAL A 155 18.46 -0.96 10.17
C VAL A 155 17.22 -0.55 10.95
N GLU A 156 16.89 0.74 10.91
CA GLU A 156 15.69 1.29 11.57
C GLU A 156 14.52 1.35 10.61
N THR A 157 14.78 1.67 9.34
CA THR A 157 13.73 1.79 8.31
C THR A 157 14.15 1.04 7.07
N THR A 158 13.24 0.23 6.53
CA THR A 158 13.40 -0.40 5.21
C THR A 158 12.37 0.15 4.23
N TYR A 159 12.85 0.69 3.11
CA TYR A 159 12.06 1.10 1.96
C TYR A 159 12.11 -0.03 0.92
N ARG A 160 10.98 -0.69 0.66
CA ARG A 160 10.87 -1.76 -0.35
C ARG A 160 10.20 -1.24 -1.61
N MET A 161 10.97 -1.22 -2.69
CA MET A 161 10.54 -0.80 -4.03
C MET A 161 9.95 -1.98 -4.79
N SER A 162 8.75 -1.79 -5.35
CA SER A 162 8.06 -2.77 -6.20
C SER A 162 7.61 -2.13 -7.51
N LYS A 163 7.87 -2.78 -8.65
CA LYS A 163 7.34 -2.36 -9.95
C LYS A 163 5.84 -2.69 -10.04
N HIS A 164 5.04 -1.79 -10.61
CA HIS A 164 3.64 -2.06 -10.95
C HIS A 164 3.49 -2.85 -12.27
N VAL A 165 4.27 -3.92 -12.44
CA VAL A 165 4.19 -4.79 -13.65
C VAL A 165 2.78 -5.39 -13.78
N ALA A 166 2.16 -5.76 -12.65
CA ALA A 166 0.88 -6.45 -12.65
C ALA A 166 -0.30 -5.64 -13.18
N LEU A 167 -0.20 -4.30 -13.17
CA LEU A 167 -1.24 -3.39 -13.67
C LEU A 167 -0.90 -2.78 -15.04
N GLY A 168 0.21 -3.16 -15.67
CA GLY A 168 0.67 -2.59 -16.95
C GLY A 168 1.14 -1.12 -16.87
N LEU A 169 1.29 -0.56 -15.66
CA LEU A 169 1.70 0.82 -15.43
C LEU A 169 3.22 0.90 -15.24
N HIS A 170 3.96 0.80 -16.36
CA HIS A 170 5.43 0.79 -16.37
C HIS A 170 6.09 2.10 -15.91
N ASN A 171 5.34 3.20 -15.80
CA ASN A 171 5.83 4.51 -15.37
C ASN A 171 5.61 4.79 -13.88
N ARG A 172 5.17 3.80 -13.10
CA ARG A 172 4.89 3.92 -11.67
C ARG A 172 5.57 2.82 -10.88
N TYR A 173 5.85 3.12 -9.63
CA TYR A 173 6.41 2.20 -8.66
C TYR A 173 5.77 2.43 -7.30
N ARG A 174 5.85 1.41 -6.44
CA ARG A 174 5.40 1.48 -5.05
C ARG A 174 6.60 1.47 -4.14
N VAL A 175 6.54 2.27 -3.09
CA VAL A 175 7.44 2.20 -1.95
C VAL A 175 6.62 1.75 -0.74
N ASP A 176 6.96 0.59 -0.20
CA ASP A 176 6.48 0.12 1.09
C ASP A 176 7.53 0.44 2.15
N VAL A 177 7.15 1.17 3.20
CA VAL A 177 8.04 1.58 4.29
C VAL A 177 7.78 0.69 5.49
N PHE A 178 8.84 0.06 6.01
CA PHE A 178 8.79 -0.82 7.16
C PHE A 178 9.69 -0.32 8.28
N THR A 179 9.27 -0.53 9.53
CA THR A 179 10.16 -0.42 10.69
C THR A 179 11.02 -1.68 10.79
N GLY A 180 12.34 -1.50 10.76
CA GLY A 180 13.34 -2.56 10.83
C GLY A 180 13.43 -3.40 9.56
N ILE A 181 13.98 -4.61 9.70
CA ILE A 181 14.22 -5.55 8.58
C ILE A 181 13.06 -6.52 8.29
N LYS A 182 12.07 -6.63 9.19
CA LYS A 182 10.97 -7.60 9.06
C LYS A 182 9.90 -7.01 8.14
N LEU A 183 9.78 -7.54 6.93
CA LEU A 183 8.88 -7.00 5.89
C LEU A 183 7.45 -7.59 5.98
N PHE A 184 6.94 -7.72 7.20
CA PHE A 184 5.57 -8.18 7.49
C PHE A 184 4.59 -7.01 7.53
N LYS A 185 3.30 -7.29 7.32
CA LYS A 185 2.25 -6.26 7.40
C LYS A 185 2.21 -5.54 8.75
N SER A 186 2.56 -6.22 9.85
CA SER A 186 2.64 -5.64 11.19
C SER A 186 3.71 -4.55 11.33
N ASN A 187 4.75 -4.63 10.51
CA ASN A 187 5.89 -3.69 10.52
C ASN A 187 5.78 -2.64 9.41
N LEU A 188 4.76 -2.74 8.56
CA LEU A 188 4.49 -1.78 7.49
C LEU A 188 3.95 -0.49 8.10
N THR A 189 4.71 0.60 8.00
CA THR A 189 4.31 1.91 8.52
C THR A 189 3.61 2.75 7.46
N ASN A 190 4.06 2.66 6.21
CA ASN A 190 3.48 3.42 5.11
C ASN A 190 3.60 2.66 3.78
N SER A 191 2.73 2.96 2.83
CA SER A 191 2.80 2.45 1.46
C SER A 191 2.26 3.51 0.51
N TYR A 192 3.09 3.96 -0.43
CA TYR A 192 2.70 4.98 -1.39
C TYR A 192 3.15 4.62 -2.81
N GLN A 193 2.44 5.16 -3.79
CA GLN A 193 2.71 4.96 -5.20
C GLN A 193 3.24 6.25 -5.81
N ASN A 194 4.40 6.17 -6.44
CA ASN A 194 5.04 7.27 -7.12
C ASN A 194 5.05 7.06 -8.63
N LYS A 195 5.12 8.18 -9.36
CA LYS A 195 5.35 8.20 -10.80
C LYS A 195 6.80 8.55 -11.04
N TYR A 196 7.44 7.86 -11.98
CA TYR A 196 8.79 8.24 -12.39
C TYR A 196 8.79 9.61 -13.07
N ASP A 197 9.68 10.47 -12.61
CA ASP A 197 10.07 11.70 -13.26
C ASP A 197 11.18 11.41 -14.26
N LYS A 198 10.93 11.75 -15.53
CA LYS A 198 11.88 11.51 -16.60
C LYS A 198 13.16 12.34 -16.45
N ALA A 199 13.08 13.48 -15.77
CA ALA A 199 14.22 14.37 -15.55
C ALA A 199 15.26 13.78 -14.58
N ILE A 200 14.90 12.74 -13.81
CA ILE A 200 15.81 12.10 -12.84
C ILE A 200 16.63 10.98 -13.49
N PHE A 201 16.12 10.31 -14.53
CA PHE A 201 16.86 9.21 -15.18
C PHE A 201 18.23 9.62 -15.76
N PRO A 202 18.43 10.83 -16.31
CA PRO A 202 19.75 11.28 -16.75
C PRO A 202 20.76 11.50 -15.61
N LEU A 203 20.32 11.53 -14.34
CA LEU A 203 21.16 11.85 -13.19
C LEU A 203 21.97 10.65 -12.67
N TYR A 204 21.67 9.43 -13.12
CA TYR A 204 22.36 8.21 -12.73
C TYR A 204 22.26 7.13 -13.82
N LYS A 205 23.07 6.06 -13.75
CA LYS A 205 22.96 4.92 -14.68
C LYS A 205 22.49 3.68 -13.95
N SER A 206 21.32 3.16 -14.31
CA SER A 206 20.73 1.98 -13.66
C SER A 206 21.32 0.64 -14.11
N HIS A 207 22.13 0.60 -15.17
CA HIS A 207 22.78 -0.60 -15.70
C HIS A 207 24.17 -0.27 -16.27
N GLU A 208 25.16 -1.09 -15.95
CA GLU A 208 26.54 -0.98 -16.48
C GLU A 208 26.59 -0.96 -18.01
N ASN A 209 25.67 -1.67 -18.68
CA ASN A 209 25.66 -1.82 -20.14
C ASN A 209 24.62 -0.97 -20.89
N GLY A 210 23.90 -0.05 -20.23
CA GLY A 210 23.09 1.01 -20.87
C GLY A 210 21.93 0.60 -21.81
N GLN A 211 21.82 -0.67 -22.23
CA GLN A 211 20.88 -1.15 -23.26
C GLN A 211 20.26 -2.52 -22.94
N GLY A 212 20.28 -2.95 -21.68
CA GLY A 212 19.58 -4.15 -21.26
C GLY A 212 18.06 -3.92 -21.28
N ARG A 213 17.37 -4.30 -22.36
CA ARG A 213 15.91 -4.31 -22.37
C ARG A 213 15.43 -5.54 -21.60
N GLU A 214 14.84 -5.33 -20.44
CA GLU A 214 14.16 -6.38 -19.68
C GLU A 214 13.00 -6.93 -20.53
N LEU A 215 13.16 -8.13 -21.06
CA LEU A 215 12.08 -8.82 -21.77
C LEU A 215 11.11 -9.39 -20.74
N VAL A 216 9.82 -9.08 -20.89
CA VAL A 216 8.77 -9.68 -20.05
C VAL A 216 8.67 -11.16 -20.41
N THR A 217 9.29 -12.01 -19.60
CA THR A 217 9.36 -13.46 -19.85
C THR A 217 7.99 -14.14 -19.77
N ASP A 218 7.05 -13.58 -19.01
CA ASP A 218 5.68 -14.10 -18.91
C ASP A 218 4.61 -13.00 -18.95
N LYS A 219 3.80 -13.01 -20.01
CA LYS A 219 2.68 -12.06 -20.20
C LYS A 219 1.58 -12.22 -19.14
N ARG A 220 1.49 -13.39 -18.48
CA ARG A 220 0.48 -13.67 -17.42
C ARG A 220 0.65 -12.78 -16.19
N GLN A 221 1.81 -12.16 -16.01
CA GLN A 221 2.05 -11.23 -14.91
C GLN A 221 1.14 -10.00 -14.97
N ASN A 222 0.71 -9.58 -16.16
CA ASN A 222 -0.21 -8.44 -16.32
C ASN A 222 -1.67 -8.91 -16.19
N ILE A 223 -2.38 -8.43 -15.16
CA ILE A 223 -3.77 -8.79 -14.86
C ILE A 223 -4.72 -8.43 -16.03
N PHE A 224 -4.44 -7.34 -16.75
CA PHE A 224 -5.24 -6.90 -17.91
C PHE A 224 -5.04 -7.74 -19.17
N SER A 225 -4.03 -8.61 -19.19
CA SER A 225 -3.81 -9.55 -20.30
C SER A 225 -4.73 -10.78 -20.24
N SER A 226 -5.46 -10.96 -19.14
CA SER A 226 -6.34 -12.11 -18.94
C SER A 226 -7.61 -11.99 -19.79
N LYS A 227 -7.77 -12.87 -20.79
CA LYS A 227 -9.00 -12.98 -21.61
C LYS A 227 -10.24 -13.23 -20.75
N MET A 228 -10.10 -13.93 -19.62
CA MET A 228 -11.18 -14.22 -18.67
C MET A 228 -11.70 -12.95 -17.98
N LEU A 229 -10.81 -11.98 -17.70
CA LEU A 229 -11.20 -10.70 -17.10
C LEU A 229 -12.03 -9.87 -18.08
N TRP A 230 -11.64 -9.83 -19.35
CA TRP A 230 -12.41 -9.16 -20.40
C TRP A 230 -13.76 -9.83 -20.69
N PHE A 231 -13.82 -11.16 -20.64
CA PHE A 231 -15.09 -11.90 -20.77
C PHE A 231 -16.07 -11.55 -19.63
N LYS A 232 -15.59 -11.51 -18.37
CA LYS A 232 -16.41 -11.10 -17.22
C LYS A 232 -16.86 -9.64 -17.32
N ALA A 233 -15.97 -8.74 -17.73
CA ALA A 233 -16.29 -7.33 -17.92
C ALA A 233 -17.35 -7.13 -19.01
N ALA A 234 -17.23 -7.83 -20.14
CA ALA A 234 -18.24 -7.82 -21.20
C ALA A 234 -19.58 -8.38 -20.72
N GLY A 235 -19.58 -9.49 -19.96
CA GLY A 235 -20.79 -10.06 -19.37
C GLY A 235 -21.50 -9.10 -18.40
N LEU A 236 -20.73 -8.39 -17.56
CA LEU A 236 -21.27 -7.38 -16.64
C LEU A 236 -21.86 -6.18 -17.39
N LEU A 237 -21.21 -5.74 -18.47
CA LEU A 237 -21.72 -4.66 -19.31
C LEU A 237 -23.02 -5.06 -20.02
N ILE A 238 -23.09 -6.28 -20.55
CA ILE A 238 -24.32 -6.83 -21.16
C ILE A 238 -25.45 -6.87 -20.14
N LEU A 239 -25.19 -7.39 -18.93
CA LEU A 239 -26.19 -7.39 -17.85
C LEU A 239 -26.66 -5.98 -17.48
N ALA A 240 -25.75 -5.00 -17.43
CA ALA A 240 -26.11 -3.61 -17.18
C ALA A 240 -27.00 -3.03 -18.29
N VAL A 241 -26.69 -3.30 -19.56
CA VAL A 241 -27.53 -2.88 -20.71
C VAL A 241 -28.90 -3.53 -20.66
N ILE A 242 -28.99 -4.84 -20.37
CA ILE A 242 -30.26 -5.55 -20.20
C ILE A 242 -31.06 -4.94 -19.05
N ALA A 243 -30.43 -4.66 -17.90
CA ALA A 243 -31.10 -4.04 -16.76
C ALA A 243 -31.65 -2.65 -17.09
N ILE A 244 -30.86 -1.81 -17.79
CA ILE A 244 -31.31 -0.48 -18.25
C ILE A 244 -32.47 -0.60 -19.24
N PHE A 245 -32.41 -1.55 -20.18
CA PHE A 245 -33.48 -1.82 -21.13
C PHE A 245 -34.78 -2.24 -20.43
N TYR A 246 -34.70 -3.16 -19.45
CA TYR A 246 -35.85 -3.58 -18.65
C TYR A 246 -36.44 -2.43 -17.84
N LEU A 247 -35.61 -1.58 -17.23
CA LEU A 247 -36.07 -0.38 -16.54
C LEU A 247 -36.79 0.57 -17.49
N PHE A 248 -36.20 0.85 -18.66
CA PHE A 248 -36.82 1.71 -19.66
C PHE A 248 -38.19 1.17 -20.09
N TRP A 249 -38.25 -0.12 -20.43
CA TRP A 249 -39.50 -0.79 -20.82
C TRP A 249 -40.55 -0.76 -19.70
N PHE A 250 -40.17 -1.04 -18.45
CA PHE A 250 -41.08 -1.00 -17.30
C PHE A 250 -41.71 0.39 -17.10
N PHE A 251 -40.92 1.46 -17.26
CA PHE A 251 -41.43 2.84 -17.08
C PHE A 251 -42.16 3.40 -18.31
N THR A 252 -41.89 2.91 -19.53
CA THR A 252 -42.63 3.33 -20.74
C THR A 252 -43.86 2.48 -21.06
N SER A 253 -43.95 1.25 -20.53
CA SER A 253 -45.10 0.36 -20.79
C SER A 253 -46.35 0.65 -19.95
N ASN A 254 -46.30 1.58 -19.00
CA ASN A 254 -47.48 2.00 -18.20
C ASN A 254 -48.23 3.22 -18.78
N GLY A 255 -48.06 3.50 -20.08
CA GLY A 255 -48.70 4.61 -20.78
C GLY A 255 -50.05 4.30 -21.45
N SER A 256 -50.81 3.31 -20.98
CA SER A 256 -52.15 3.01 -21.51
C SER A 256 -53.19 3.26 -20.43
N SER A 257 -53.62 4.51 -20.31
CA SER A 257 -54.84 4.88 -19.60
C SER A 257 -56.00 4.69 -20.59
N GLU A 258 -56.77 3.62 -20.43
CA GLU A 258 -58.08 3.47 -21.10
C GLU A 258 -59.21 4.00 -20.19
N PRO A 259 -60.26 4.62 -20.77
CA PRO A 259 -61.14 5.53 -20.05
C PRO A 259 -62.25 4.82 -19.25
N GLU A 260 -62.62 5.44 -18.12
CA GLU A 260 -63.78 5.06 -17.30
C GLU A 260 -65.09 5.10 -18.10
N GLN A 261 -65.87 4.02 -18.04
CA GLN A 261 -67.31 4.03 -18.33
C GLN A 261 -68.09 3.65 -17.08
N GLN A 262 -68.86 4.62 -16.56
CA GLN A 262 -69.93 4.42 -15.60
C GLN A 262 -71.12 3.68 -16.23
N THR A 263 -71.63 2.66 -15.56
CA THR A 263 -73.05 2.28 -15.70
C THR A 263 -73.62 1.73 -14.38
N LYS A 264 -74.86 2.13 -14.11
CA LYS A 264 -75.66 2.00 -12.89
C LYS A 264 -76.13 0.56 -12.57
N ASP A 265 -76.24 0.30 -11.27
CA ASP A 265 -77.12 -0.60 -10.49
C ASP A 265 -77.98 -1.69 -11.20
N LEU A 266 -77.56 -2.96 -11.00
CA LEU A 266 -78.22 -4.15 -10.40
C LEU A 266 -79.76 -4.33 -10.45
N PRO A 267 -80.30 -5.59 -10.58
CA PRO A 267 -80.04 -6.63 -9.55
C PRO A 267 -79.98 -8.13 -9.95
N ALA A 268 -79.28 -8.86 -9.05
CA ALA A 268 -79.50 -10.19 -8.47
C ALA A 268 -79.27 -11.53 -9.23
N ALA A 269 -78.41 -12.33 -8.58
CA ALA A 269 -78.37 -13.79 -8.45
C ALA A 269 -77.81 -14.65 -9.61
N ASN A 270 -76.56 -15.14 -9.46
CA ASN A 270 -76.31 -16.51 -8.94
C ASN A 270 -74.80 -16.86 -8.88
N ASN A 271 -74.48 -17.67 -7.87
CA ASN A 271 -73.23 -18.37 -7.55
C ASN A 271 -72.14 -18.51 -8.63
N SER A 272 -70.93 -18.06 -8.29
CA SER A 272 -69.66 -18.71 -8.62
C SER A 272 -68.58 -18.20 -7.65
N ALA A 273 -68.07 -19.10 -6.81
CA ALA A 273 -67.04 -18.81 -5.81
C ALA A 273 -65.79 -18.22 -6.48
N SER A 274 -65.54 -16.95 -6.21
CA SER A 274 -64.32 -16.26 -6.61
C SER A 274 -63.34 -16.30 -5.43
N PHE A 275 -62.24 -17.01 -5.59
CA PHE A 275 -61.06 -16.86 -4.74
C PHE A 275 -60.54 -15.43 -4.95
N VAL A 276 -60.77 -14.57 -3.96
CA VAL A 276 -60.08 -13.28 -3.87
C VAL A 276 -58.67 -13.57 -3.33
N PRO A 277 -57.59 -13.19 -4.03
CA PRO A 277 -56.29 -13.11 -3.37
C PRO A 277 -56.41 -11.99 -2.34
N ALA A 278 -56.37 -12.34 -1.05
CA ALA A 278 -56.27 -11.35 0.00
C ALA A 278 -55.05 -10.46 -0.29
N ALA A 279 -55.24 -9.14 -0.23
CA ALA A 279 -54.13 -8.20 -0.20
C ALA A 279 -53.13 -8.65 0.88
N PRO A 280 -51.80 -8.61 0.64
CA PRO A 280 -50.84 -8.99 1.66
C PRO A 280 -51.09 -8.11 2.89
N ALA A 281 -51.47 -8.75 4.00
CA ALA A 281 -51.61 -8.08 5.28
C ALA A 281 -50.30 -7.35 5.56
N LYS A 282 -50.38 -6.07 5.99
CA LYS A 282 -49.20 -5.33 6.41
C LYS A 282 -48.45 -6.18 7.45
N PRO A 283 -47.12 -6.35 7.33
CA PRO A 283 -46.38 -7.17 8.28
C PRO A 283 -46.58 -6.61 9.68
N VAL A 284 -47.13 -7.42 10.58
CA VAL A 284 -47.32 -7.06 11.99
C VAL A 284 -45.94 -7.12 12.63
N VAL A 285 -45.43 -5.96 13.04
CA VAL A 285 -44.16 -5.87 13.76
C VAL A 285 -44.39 -6.39 15.18
N SER A 286 -43.51 -7.27 15.66
CA SER A 286 -43.65 -7.90 16.96
C SER A 286 -43.52 -6.88 18.09
N ASP A 287 -44.49 -6.85 19.01
CA ASP A 287 -44.43 -6.06 20.26
C ASP A 287 -43.72 -6.82 21.39
N LYS A 288 -43.38 -8.10 21.18
CA LYS A 288 -42.81 -8.97 22.21
C LYS A 288 -41.31 -9.19 22.04
N TRP A 289 -40.89 -9.60 20.85
CA TRP A 289 -39.53 -10.00 20.52
C TRP A 289 -38.74 -8.87 19.85
N ARG A 290 -37.45 -8.82 20.17
CA ARG A 290 -36.46 -7.95 19.52
C ARG A 290 -35.15 -8.67 19.29
N LEU A 291 -34.39 -8.25 18.28
CA LEU A 291 -33.05 -8.77 18.04
C LEU A 291 -32.10 -8.34 19.16
N ALA A 292 -31.43 -9.32 19.79
CA ALA A 292 -30.53 -9.11 20.91
C ALA A 292 -29.06 -9.40 20.58
N GLY A 293 -28.79 -10.23 19.57
CA GLY A 293 -27.42 -10.52 19.14
C GLY A 293 -27.31 -11.62 18.10
N ARG A 294 -26.07 -11.97 17.75
CA ARG A 294 -25.75 -13.07 16.82
C ARG A 294 -24.72 -13.99 17.44
N LEU A 295 -24.85 -15.28 17.16
CA LEU A 295 -23.89 -16.30 17.56
C LEU A 295 -23.38 -17.02 16.31
N LYS A 296 -22.08 -17.28 16.24
CA LYS A 296 -21.48 -18.12 15.19
C LYS A 296 -20.54 -19.13 15.83
N ARG A 297 -20.77 -20.42 15.56
CA ARG A 297 -19.97 -21.53 16.08
C ARG A 297 -19.98 -22.68 15.08
N ASP A 298 -18.81 -23.28 14.84
CA ASP A 298 -18.64 -24.46 13.98
C ASP A 298 -19.27 -24.31 12.57
N GLY A 299 -19.16 -23.11 11.98
CA GLY A 299 -19.67 -22.80 10.65
C GLY A 299 -21.18 -22.51 10.58
N GLN A 300 -21.92 -22.72 11.67
CA GLN A 300 -23.33 -22.39 11.80
C GLN A 300 -23.53 -21.02 12.44
N ALA A 301 -24.61 -20.33 12.05
CA ALA A 301 -24.94 -19.00 12.52
C ALA A 301 -26.38 -18.95 13.03
N TRP A 302 -26.56 -18.25 14.15
CA TRP A 302 -27.84 -18.08 14.81
C TRP A 302 -28.06 -16.62 15.20
N VAL A 303 -29.32 -16.26 15.33
CA VAL A 303 -29.79 -14.97 15.81
C VAL A 303 -30.40 -15.18 17.19
N VAL A 304 -30.01 -14.35 18.14
CA VAL A 304 -30.55 -14.34 19.50
C VAL A 304 -31.59 -13.24 19.56
N VAL A 305 -32.80 -13.61 19.99
CA VAL A 305 -33.89 -12.66 20.25
C VAL A 305 -34.22 -12.64 21.74
N ALA A 306 -34.64 -11.48 22.22
CA ALA A 306 -35.04 -11.27 23.60
C ALA A 306 -36.49 -10.80 23.68
N ASP A 307 -37.22 -11.26 24.70
CA ASP A 307 -38.53 -10.69 25.02
C ASP A 307 -38.43 -9.52 26.01
N THR A 308 -39.57 -8.87 26.27
CA THR A 308 -39.71 -7.75 27.21
C THR A 308 -39.41 -8.12 28.68
N SER A 309 -39.36 -9.41 29.01
CA SER A 309 -38.99 -9.93 30.32
C SER A 309 -37.51 -10.37 30.40
N GLY A 310 -36.74 -10.19 29.33
CA GLY A 310 -35.33 -10.56 29.26
C GLY A 310 -35.07 -12.04 28.96
N ARG A 311 -36.09 -12.82 28.58
CA ARG A 311 -35.90 -14.22 28.18
C ARG A 311 -35.29 -14.28 26.78
N LEU A 312 -34.33 -15.17 26.58
CA LEU A 312 -33.63 -15.32 25.31
C LEU A 312 -34.14 -16.55 24.54
N ARG A 313 -34.26 -16.41 23.23
CA ARG A 313 -34.56 -17.47 22.27
C ARG A 313 -33.55 -17.41 21.12
N ILE A 314 -33.17 -18.56 20.59
CA ILE A 314 -32.17 -18.67 19.51
C ILE A 314 -32.85 -19.24 18.28
N GLU A 315 -32.70 -18.56 17.15
CA GLU A 315 -33.24 -18.99 15.86
C GLU A 315 -32.13 -19.12 14.80
N PRO A 316 -32.26 -20.04 13.83
CA PRO A 316 -31.31 -20.17 12.73
C PRO A 316 -31.19 -18.86 11.94
N ALA A 317 -29.96 -18.42 11.64
CA ALA A 317 -29.76 -17.17 10.90
C ALA A 317 -30.32 -17.22 9.46
N SER A 318 -30.61 -18.40 8.91
CA SER A 318 -31.24 -18.58 7.61
C SER A 318 -32.69 -18.08 7.56
N GLN A 319 -33.34 -17.87 8.70
CA GLN A 319 -34.70 -17.32 8.80
C GLN A 319 -34.71 -15.77 8.82
N PHE A 320 -33.53 -15.15 8.78
CA PHE A 320 -33.36 -13.70 8.85
C PHE A 320 -32.72 -13.17 7.55
N SER A 321 -33.19 -12.00 7.13
CA SER A 321 -32.68 -11.26 5.99
C SER A 321 -31.91 -10.02 6.46
N PHE A 322 -30.97 -9.56 5.62
CA PHE A 322 -30.09 -8.41 5.86
C PHE A 322 -29.09 -8.60 7.02
N ASP A 323 -28.27 -7.57 7.29
CA ASP A 323 -27.26 -7.58 8.36
C ASP A 323 -27.27 -6.27 9.16
N GLY A 324 -26.67 -6.30 10.35
CA GLY A 324 -26.56 -5.17 11.26
C GLY A 324 -27.91 -4.67 11.74
N MET A 325 -28.06 -3.34 11.79
CA MET A 325 -29.29 -2.68 12.25
C MET A 325 -30.50 -2.89 11.33
N MET A 326 -30.29 -3.42 10.12
CA MET A 326 -31.35 -3.70 9.14
C MET A 326 -31.84 -5.15 9.20
N MET A 327 -31.24 -5.98 10.06
CA MET A 327 -31.61 -7.38 10.19
C MET A 327 -33.08 -7.52 10.58
N THR A 328 -33.80 -8.35 9.81
CA THR A 328 -35.24 -8.59 9.97
C THR A 328 -35.52 -10.08 9.77
N GLY A 329 -36.38 -10.66 10.59
CA GLY A 329 -36.87 -12.03 10.40
C GLY A 329 -38.30 -12.19 10.90
N GLU A 330 -38.85 -13.38 10.71
CA GLU A 330 -40.21 -13.70 11.14
C GLU A 330 -40.16 -14.72 12.28
N ILE A 331 -40.80 -14.41 13.40
CA ILE A 331 -40.91 -15.31 14.55
C ILE A 331 -42.37 -15.32 15.00
N ASP A 332 -42.94 -16.52 15.13
CA ASP A 332 -44.33 -16.72 15.57
C ASP A 332 -45.37 -15.97 14.69
N GLY A 333 -45.04 -15.72 13.41
CA GLY A 333 -45.89 -14.99 12.45
C GLY A 333 -45.77 -13.46 12.51
N GLU A 334 -44.85 -12.95 13.34
CA GLU A 334 -44.60 -11.52 13.51
C GLU A 334 -43.21 -11.13 12.99
N THR A 335 -43.09 -9.91 12.45
CA THR A 335 -41.83 -9.37 11.97
C THR A 335 -40.99 -8.86 13.14
N VAL A 336 -39.82 -9.45 13.34
CA VAL A 336 -38.86 -9.11 14.39
C VAL A 336 -37.67 -8.36 13.80
N THR A 337 -37.34 -7.20 14.37
CA THR A 337 -36.23 -6.34 13.97
C THR A 337 -35.41 -5.93 15.19
N VAL A 338 -34.34 -5.13 14.98
CA VAL A 338 -33.58 -4.52 16.08
C VAL A 338 -34.42 -3.51 16.87
N TYR A 339 -35.47 -2.96 16.26
CA TYR A 339 -36.32 -1.91 16.84
C TYR A 339 -37.72 -2.41 17.22
N SER A 340 -38.02 -3.69 17.02
CA SER A 340 -39.27 -4.31 17.47
C SER A 340 -39.20 -4.62 18.97
N GLY A 341 -40.31 -5.08 19.55
CA GLY A 341 -40.44 -5.34 20.97
C GLY A 341 -40.72 -4.08 21.78
N ALA A 342 -41.58 -4.17 22.78
CA ALA A 342 -41.89 -3.03 23.63
C ALA A 342 -40.63 -2.61 24.42
N ILE A 343 -40.34 -1.31 24.40
CA ILE A 343 -39.32 -0.71 25.24
C ILE A 343 -39.90 -0.64 26.65
N ARG A 344 -39.17 -1.17 27.64
CA ARG A 344 -39.47 -0.95 29.05
C ARG A 344 -38.54 0.11 29.62
#